data_AF-A0A453AL67-F1
#
_entry.id   AF-A0A453AL67-F1
#
_cell.length_a   1.000
_cell.length_b   1.000
_cell.length_c   1.000
_cell.angle_alpha   90.00
_cell.angle_beta   90.00
_cell.angle_gamma   90.00
#
_symmetry.space_group_name_H-M   'P 1'
#
loop_
_entity.id
_entity.type
_entity.pdbx_description
1 polymer ?
#
loop_
_entity_poly.entity_id
_entity_poly.type
_entity_poly.pdbx_seq_one_letter_code
_entity_poly.pdbx_strand_id
1 'polypeptide(L)'
;MEAELRLKELLREEELKWVLRAKVRKTVQGEDNTQFFHMIANGKHRKKRIFQLEQDEGTIVGQENLKVYITNYYKQLFGRREFCVFGRVKG
;
A
#
# COMPACT_ATOMS: atom_id res chain seq x y z
N MET A 1 52.20 -12.59 -16.01
CA MET A 1 51.46 -12.22 -17.24
C MET A 1 50.31 -13.17 -17.54
N GLU A 2 50.51 -14.48 -17.66
CA GLU A 2 49.44 -15.43 -18.02
C GLU A 2 48.31 -15.51 -16.98
N ALA A 3 48.63 -15.53 -15.68
CA ALA A 3 47.63 -15.54 -14.61
C ALA A 3 46.76 -14.26 -14.59
N GLU A 4 47.34 -13.11 -14.92
CA GLU A 4 46.60 -11.84 -15.00
C GLU A 4 45.67 -11.80 -16.21
N LEU A 5 46.08 -12.38 -17.34
CA LEU A 5 45.24 -12.52 -18.53
C LEU A 5 44.05 -13.44 -18.25
N ARG A 6 44.31 -14.59 -17.63
CA ARG A 6 43.27 -15.55 -17.24
C ARG A 6 42.29 -14.97 -16.23
N LEU A 7 42.77 -14.15 -15.29
CA LEU A 7 41.92 -13.43 -14.35
C LEU A 7 41.01 -12.43 -15.07
N LYS A 8 41.53 -11.67 -16.04
CA LYS A 8 40.74 -10.72 -16.83
C LYS A 8 39.66 -11.40 -17.66
N GLU A 9 39.95 -12.57 -18.24
CA GLU A 9 38.97 -13.37 -18.98
C GLU A 9 37.83 -13.84 -18.07
N LEU A 10 38.15 -14.39 -16.90
CA LEU A 10 37.14 -14.84 -15.94
C LEU A 10 36.23 -13.71 -15.46
N LEU A 11 36.80 -12.53 -15.17
CA LEU A 11 36.02 -11.35 -14.80
C LEU A 11 35.09 -10.90 -15.92
N ARG A 12 35.54 -10.98 -17.18
CA ARG A 12 34.73 -10.62 -18.34
C ARG A 12 33.57 -11.59 -18.56
N GLU A 13 33.82 -12.89 -18.40
CA GLU A 13 32.78 -13.91 -18.45
C GLU A 13 31.74 -13.73 -17.33
N GLU A 14 32.21 -13.41 -16.14
CA GLU A 14 31.34 -13.14 -15.00
C GLU A 14 30.46 -11.91 -15.28
N GLU A 15 31.04 -10.80 -15.73
CA GLU A 15 30.32 -9.60 -16.12
C GLU A 15 29.24 -9.90 -17.18
N LEU A 16 29.57 -10.68 -18.21
CA LEU A 16 28.62 -11.12 -19.24
C LEU A 16 27.46 -11.93 -18.66
N LYS A 17 27.74 -12.85 -17.73
CA LYS A 17 26.70 -13.64 -17.04
C LYS A 17 25.78 -12.73 -16.21
N TRP A 18 26.33 -11.75 -15.51
CA TRP A 18 25.56 -10.77 -14.73
C TRP A 18 24.67 -9.91 -15.62
N VAL A 19 25.20 -9.41 -16.74
CA VAL A 19 24.44 -8.63 -17.72
C VAL A 19 23.31 -9.45 -18.34
N LEU A 20 23.56 -10.70 -18.72
CA LEU A 20 22.54 -11.58 -19.28
C LEU A 20 21.42 -11.85 -18.25
N ARG A 21 21.79 -12.16 -17.00
CA ARG A 21 20.81 -12.36 -15.90
C ARG A 21 20.00 -11.11 -15.64
N ALA A 22 20.63 -9.93 -15.62
CA ALA A 22 19.95 -8.65 -15.44
C ALA A 22 18.98 -8.36 -16.59
N LYS A 23 19.40 -8.59 -17.84
CA LYS A 23 18.53 -8.46 -19.02
C LYS A 23 17.35 -9.42 -18.97
N VAL A 24 17.57 -10.70 -18.67
CA VAL A 24 16.48 -11.68 -18.52
C VAL A 24 15.53 -11.28 -17.40
N ARG A 25 16.04 -10.85 -16.24
CA ARG A 25 15.21 -10.34 -15.14
C ARG A 25 14.41 -9.10 -15.56
N LYS A 26 15.01 -8.16 -16.29
CA LYS A 26 14.35 -6.98 -16.84
C LYS A 26 13.29 -7.35 -17.89
N THR A 27 13.53 -8.34 -18.74
CA THR A 27 12.53 -8.83 -19.70
C THR A 27 11.37 -9.52 -18.99
N VAL A 28 11.63 -10.27 -17.92
CA VAL A 28 10.61 -11.01 -17.16
C VAL A 28 9.82 -10.11 -16.20
N GLN A 29 10.47 -9.11 -15.59
CA GLN A 29 9.89 -8.26 -14.54
C GLN A 29 9.57 -6.84 -15.04
N GLY A 30 9.98 -6.46 -16.25
CA GLY A 30 9.81 -5.12 -16.82
C GLY A 30 10.85 -4.10 -16.32
N GLU A 31 10.61 -2.81 -16.61
CA GLU A 31 11.41 -1.68 -16.11
C GLU A 31 11.03 -1.28 -14.68
N ASP A 32 9.93 -1.80 -14.15
CA ASP A 32 9.34 -1.30 -12.93
C ASP A 32 9.62 -2.22 -11.74
N ASN A 33 10.28 -1.69 -10.72
CA ASN A 33 10.30 -2.25 -9.36
C ASN A 33 8.92 -2.15 -8.66
N THR A 34 7.83 -2.21 -9.42
CA THR A 34 6.44 -2.12 -8.95
C THR A 34 6.15 -3.19 -7.91
N GLN A 35 6.68 -4.40 -8.03
CA GLN A 35 6.45 -5.46 -7.03
C GLN A 35 6.94 -5.05 -5.63
N PHE A 36 8.11 -4.41 -5.53
CA PHE A 36 8.64 -3.96 -4.24
C PHE A 36 7.76 -2.86 -3.65
N PHE A 37 7.43 -1.82 -4.43
CA PHE A 37 6.60 -0.71 -3.96
C PHE A 37 5.16 -1.13 -3.67
N HIS A 38 4.57 -2.01 -4.47
CA HIS A 38 3.27 -2.61 -4.21
C HIS A 38 3.26 -3.45 -2.95
N MET A 39 4.32 -4.23 -2.68
CA MET A 39 4.43 -5.00 -1.44
C MET A 39 4.44 -4.08 -0.21
N ILE A 40 5.22 -2.99 -0.25
CA ILE A 40 5.24 -1.99 0.82
C ILE A 40 3.88 -1.30 0.98
N ALA A 41 3.24 -0.88 -0.11
CA ALA A 41 1.93 -0.24 -0.08
C ALA A 41 0.84 -1.18 0.47
N ASN A 42 0.80 -2.43 0.01
CA ASN A 42 -0.13 -3.45 0.46
C ASN A 42 0.08 -3.81 1.93
N GLY A 43 1.33 -3.87 2.39
CA GLY A 43 1.66 -4.07 3.80
C GLY A 43 1.12 -2.94 4.68
N LYS A 44 1.35 -1.68 4.28
CA LYS A 44 0.80 -0.50 4.96
C LYS A 44 -0.73 -0.50 4.97
N HIS A 45 -1.35 -0.83 3.84
CA HIS A 45 -2.80 -0.90 3.71
C HIS A 45 -3.41 -1.98 4.63
N ARG A 46 -2.81 -3.18 4.68
CA ARG A 46 -3.25 -4.28 5.53
C ARG A 46 -3.18 -3.92 7.01
N LYS A 47 -2.10 -3.25 7.45
CA LYS A 47 -1.91 -2.85 8.85
C LYS A 47 -2.92 -1.79 9.31
N LYS A 48 -3.34 -0.89 8.42
CA LYS A 48 -4.29 0.20 8.72
C LYS A 48 -5.76 -0.20 8.56
N ARG A 49 -6.03 -1.38 8.01
CA ARG A 49 -7.41 -1.83 7.74
C ARG A 49 -8.11 -2.18 9.06
N ILE A 50 -9.22 -1.51 9.34
CA ILE A 50 -10.10 -1.81 10.47
C ILE A 50 -10.95 -3.03 10.09
N PHE A 51 -10.91 -4.10 10.87
CA PHE A 51 -11.66 -5.34 10.59
C PHE A 51 -12.96 -5.47 11.37
N GLN A 52 -12.95 -4.92 12.59
CA GLN A 52 -14.05 -4.99 13.54
C GLN A 52 -14.09 -3.70 14.35
N LEU A 53 -15.26 -3.35 14.86
CA LEU A 53 -15.50 -2.20 15.72
C LEU A 53 -16.37 -2.66 16.88
N GLU A 54 -15.89 -2.51 18.12
CA GLU A 54 -16.64 -2.82 19.34
C GLU A 54 -17.33 -1.56 19.88
N GLN A 55 -18.60 -1.70 20.24
CA GLN A 55 -19.45 -0.61 20.72
C GLN A 55 -20.40 -1.13 21.80
N ASP A 56 -21.10 -0.21 22.47
CA ASP A 56 -22.04 -0.55 23.53
C ASP A 56 -23.23 -1.39 23.01
N GLU A 57 -23.63 -1.22 21.74
CA GLU A 57 -24.67 -2.03 21.09
C GLU A 57 -24.15 -3.37 20.50
N GLY A 58 -22.85 -3.67 20.64
CA GLY A 58 -22.21 -4.89 20.18
C GLY A 58 -21.05 -4.70 19.20
N THR A 59 -20.58 -5.80 18.61
CA THR A 59 -19.43 -5.81 17.69
C THR A 59 -19.87 -5.81 16.23
N ILE A 60 -19.40 -4.81 15.48
CA ILE A 60 -19.60 -4.71 14.03
C ILE A 60 -18.44 -5.39 13.32
N VAL A 61 -18.74 -6.46 12.59
CA VAL A 61 -17.76 -7.23 11.82
C VAL A 61 -18.01 -7.08 10.33
N GLY A 62 -16.93 -6.90 9.56
CA GLY A 62 -16.97 -6.89 8.11
C GLY A 62 -16.95 -5.49 7.49
N GLN A 63 -16.29 -5.37 6.34
CA GLN A 63 -16.03 -4.07 5.69
C GLN A 63 -17.31 -3.34 5.27
N GLU A 64 -18.31 -4.04 4.73
CA GLU A 64 -19.55 -3.41 4.28
C GLU A 64 -20.34 -2.85 5.46
N ASN A 65 -20.45 -3.63 6.54
CA ASN A 65 -21.12 -3.22 7.77
C ASN A 65 -20.42 -2.01 8.41
N LEU A 66 -19.09 -2.03 8.48
CA LEU A 66 -18.29 -0.89 8.95
C LEU A 66 -18.53 0.36 8.09
N LYS A 67 -18.56 0.22 6.76
CA LYS A 67 -18.78 1.33 5.84
C LYS A 67 -20.16 1.95 6.02
N VAL A 68 -21.22 1.12 6.09
CA VAL A 68 -22.60 1.57 6.32
C VAL A 68 -22.69 2.28 7.67
N TYR A 69 -22.13 1.67 8.72
CA TYR A 69 -22.14 2.22 10.07
C TYR A 69 -21.45 3.58 10.14
N ILE A 70 -20.18 3.67 9.71
CA ILE A 70 -19.39 4.91 9.75
C ILE A 70 -20.08 6.01 8.95
N THR A 71 -20.60 5.67 7.77
CA THR A 71 -21.31 6.63 6.91
C THR A 71 -22.55 7.16 7.60
N ASN A 72 -23.36 6.29 8.21
CA ASN A 72 -24.59 6.70 8.89
C ASN A 72 -24.32 7.49 10.16
N TYR A 73 -23.32 7.08 10.94
CA TYR A 73 -22.87 7.78 12.15
C TYR A 73 -22.53 9.25 11.84
N TYR A 74 -21.65 9.48 10.86
CA TYR A 74 -21.24 10.83 10.50
C TYR A 74 -22.32 11.63 9.75
N LYS A 75 -23.20 10.96 8.98
CA LYS A 75 -24.40 11.61 8.44
C LYS A 75 -25.34 12.11 9.54
N GLN A 76 -25.46 11.41 10.65
CA GLN A 76 -26.28 11.87 11.78
C GLN A 76 -25.58 12.96 12.60
N LEU A 77 -24.26 12.88 12.73
CA LEU A 77 -23.45 13.84 13.48
C LEU A 77 -23.36 15.20 12.77
N PHE A 78 -23.12 15.18 11.45
CA PHE A 78 -22.88 16.38 10.63
C PHE A 78 -23.94 16.65 9.58
N GLY A 79 -24.91 15.75 9.40
CA GLY A 79 -26.06 16.02 8.54
C GLY A 79 -26.86 17.21 9.04
N ARG A 80 -27.66 17.80 8.16
CA ARG A 80 -28.55 18.93 8.49
C ARG A 80 -29.43 18.57 9.68
N ARG A 81 -29.04 19.02 10.86
CA ARG A 81 -29.93 19.11 12.02
C ARG A 81 -30.66 20.44 11.90
N GLU A 82 -31.98 20.39 11.81
CA GLU A 82 -32.85 21.57 12.03
C GLU A 82 -32.67 22.19 13.43
N PHE A 83 -31.87 21.56 14.30
CA PHE A 83 -31.54 22.01 15.65
C PHE A 83 -30.04 22.30 15.84
N CYS A 84 -29.37 22.88 14.85
CA CYS A 84 -28.14 23.61 15.16
C CYS A 84 -28.52 24.89 15.94
N VAL A 85 -28.43 24.83 17.28
CA VAL A 85 -28.56 26.02 18.16
C VAL A 85 -27.31 26.90 18.10
N PHE A 86 -26.28 26.47 17.37
CA PHE A 86 -25.01 27.18 17.21
C PHE A 86 -25.01 27.99 15.91
N GLY A 87 -25.80 29.07 15.86
CA GLY A 87 -25.84 29.90 14.65
C GLY A 87 -26.97 30.91 14.54
N ARG A 88 -27.37 31.58 15.64
CA ARG A 88 -28.08 32.87 15.54
C ARG A 88 -27.42 33.89 16.45
N VAL A 89 -26.25 34.37 16.04
CA VAL A 89 -25.89 35.75 16.34
C VAL A 89 -26.63 36.58 15.29
N LYS A 90 -27.74 37.19 15.67
CA LYS A 90 -28.37 38.23 14.85
C LYS A 90 -27.41 39.43 14.83
N GLY A 91 -26.93 39.78 13.65
CA GLY A 91 -26.52 41.15 13.35
C GLY A 91 -27.73 42.05 13.20
#